data_AF-A0A8S9T1V7-F1
#
_entry.id   AF-A0A8S9T1V7-F1
#
_cell.length_a   1.000
_cell.length_b   1.000
_cell.length_c   1.000
_cell.angle_alpha   90.00
_cell.angle_beta   90.00
_cell.angle_gamma   90.00
#
_symmetry.space_group_name_H-M   'P 1'
#
loop_
_entity.id
_entity.type
_entity.pdbx_description
1 polymer ?
#
loop_
_entity_poly.entity_id
_entity_poly.type
_entity_poly.pdbx_seq_one_letter_code
_entity_poly.pdbx_strand_id
1 'polypeptide(L)'
;MFDIYNSSANFSDDCMISLAPVDSFVEYANYYLSRSKNELYCALGNSLLSNLSSVQRSDKISVNPFDTSNLISYKKGKTYLKSIQSKISYFVCKEWKFCEKIKLYKSEIDFVVDLSYVLASKISGVPTFAVSVLLVKQGATEFCNCQE
;
A
#
# COMPACT_ATOMS: atom_id res chain seq x y z
N MET A 1 28.61 27.45 -50.01
CA MET A 1 29.77 26.59 -49.76
C MET A 1 30.12 26.73 -48.30
N PHE A 2 29.60 25.83 -47.45
CA PHE A 2 30.06 25.60 -46.08
C PHE A 2 29.70 24.16 -45.74
N ASP A 3 30.74 23.32 -45.71
CA ASP A 3 30.70 21.95 -45.26
C ASP A 3 30.63 21.89 -43.72
N ILE A 4 29.61 21.16 -43.24
CA ILE A 4 29.72 19.96 -42.40
C ILE A 4 30.73 20.01 -41.23
N TYR A 5 30.19 19.95 -40.00
CA TYR A 5 30.60 18.93 -39.04
C TYR A 5 29.38 18.35 -38.32
N ASN A 6 29.28 17.03 -38.43
CA ASN A 6 28.33 16.11 -37.82
C ASN A 6 28.30 16.21 -36.29
N SER A 7 27.09 16.11 -35.73
CA SER A 7 26.83 15.12 -34.67
C SER A 7 25.36 14.73 -34.72
N SER A 8 25.12 13.60 -35.37
CA SER A 8 23.89 12.82 -35.35
C SER A 8 23.53 12.36 -33.94
N ALA A 9 22.29 12.58 -33.54
CA ALA A 9 21.55 11.61 -32.75
C ALA A 9 20.07 11.74 -33.13
N ASN A 10 19.64 10.83 -33.99
CA ASN A 10 18.25 10.56 -34.32
C ASN A 10 17.47 10.29 -33.02
N PHE A 11 16.58 11.20 -32.64
CA PHE A 11 15.48 10.85 -31.76
C PHE A 11 14.40 10.24 -32.66
N SER A 12 14.47 8.92 -32.83
CA SER A 12 13.41 8.14 -33.46
C SER A 12 12.17 8.18 -32.57
N ASP A 13 11.05 8.53 -33.19
CA ASP A 13 9.69 8.39 -32.70
C ASP A 13 9.36 6.91 -32.38
N ASP A 14 9.78 6.45 -31.21
CA ASP A 14 9.36 5.17 -30.62
C ASP A 14 9.07 5.36 -29.13
N CYS A 15 7.96 6.04 -28.83
CA CYS A 15 7.34 6.03 -27.50
C CYS A 15 5.90 5.52 -27.62
N MET A 16 5.73 4.40 -28.32
CA MET A 16 4.55 3.55 -28.20
C MET A 16 4.97 2.25 -27.51
N ILE A 17 4.29 1.99 -26.38
CA ILE A 17 4.42 0.86 -25.45
C ILE A 17 5.46 1.08 -24.33
N SER A 18 5.03 1.73 -23.24
CA SER A 18 5.56 1.41 -21.91
C SER A 18 4.48 0.64 -21.14
N LEU A 19 4.56 -0.69 -21.20
CA LEU A 19 3.88 -1.57 -20.25
C LEU A 19 4.55 -1.41 -18.88
N ALA A 20 4.14 -0.42 -18.10
CA ALA A 20 4.53 -0.33 -16.70
C ALA A 20 3.28 -0.24 -15.82
N PRO A 21 2.81 -1.39 -15.28
CA PRO A 21 2.19 -1.32 -13.97
C PRO A 21 2.49 -2.49 -13.01
N VAL A 22 3.18 -3.57 -13.40
CA VAL A 22 3.33 -4.76 -12.52
C VAL A 22 4.50 -4.61 -11.55
N ASP A 23 5.66 -4.13 -12.02
CA ASP A 23 6.87 -4.02 -11.18
C ASP A 23 6.69 -3.03 -10.03
N SER A 24 5.97 -1.93 -10.27
CA SER A 24 5.74 -0.91 -9.24
C SER A 24 4.96 -1.45 -8.03
N PHE A 25 3.88 -2.22 -8.25
CA PHE A 25 3.09 -2.77 -7.14
C PHE A 25 3.84 -3.85 -6.37
N VAL A 26 4.63 -4.67 -7.06
CA VAL A 26 5.51 -5.67 -6.44
C VAL A 26 6.57 -4.98 -5.59
N GLU A 27 7.19 -3.90 -6.08
CA GLU A 27 8.13 -3.08 -5.30
C GLU A 27 7.46 -2.47 -4.06
N TYR A 28 6.24 -1.92 -4.19
CA TYR A 28 5.48 -1.40 -3.05
C TYR A 28 5.15 -2.50 -2.04
N ALA A 29 4.68 -3.67 -2.49
CA ALA A 29 4.40 -4.80 -1.61
C ALA A 29 5.66 -5.22 -0.84
N ASN A 30 6.80 -5.37 -1.52
CA ASN A 30 8.09 -5.66 -0.90
C ASN A 30 8.50 -4.59 0.12
N TYR A 31 8.36 -3.32 -0.25
CA TYR A 31 8.71 -2.18 0.60
C TYR A 31 7.92 -2.14 1.91
N TYR A 32 6.63 -2.51 1.89
CA TYR A 32 5.79 -2.59 3.09
C TYR A 32 5.97 -3.92 3.85
N LEU A 33 6.15 -5.04 3.14
CA LEU A 33 6.40 -6.35 3.75
C LEU A 33 7.68 -6.36 4.59
N SER A 34 8.71 -5.60 4.17
CA SER A 34 9.96 -5.46 4.92
C SER A 34 9.84 -4.67 6.22
N ARG A 35 8.68 -4.04 6.52
CA ARG A 35 8.46 -3.19 7.70
C ARG A 35 7.90 -3.97 8.88
N SER A 36 8.31 -3.62 10.09
CA SER A 36 7.71 -4.16 11.32
C SER A 36 6.25 -3.73 11.49
N LYS A 37 5.48 -4.48 12.29
CA LYS A 37 4.07 -4.11 12.60
C LYS A 37 3.98 -2.68 13.17
N ASN A 38 4.93 -2.27 14.01
CA ASN A 38 4.93 -0.94 14.63
C ASN A 38 5.13 0.17 13.60
N GLU A 39 6.08 0.00 12.68
CA GLU A 39 6.30 0.93 11.57
C GLU A 39 5.04 1.08 10.70
N LEU A 40 4.35 -0.03 10.41
CA LEU A 40 3.11 -0.01 9.63
C LEU A 40 1.97 0.73 10.35
N TYR A 41 1.83 0.55 11.66
CA TYR A 41 0.88 1.33 12.46
C TYR A 41 1.22 2.83 12.45
N CYS A 42 2.50 3.19 12.53
CA CYS A 42 2.91 4.60 12.40
C CYS A 42 2.58 5.18 11.03
N ALA A 43 2.82 4.43 9.94
CA ALA A 43 2.50 4.88 8.58
C ALA A 43 1.00 5.14 8.40
N LEU A 44 0.14 4.27 8.95
CA LEU A 44 -1.30 4.50 8.99
C LEU A 44 -1.67 5.73 9.81
N GLY A 45 -1.10 5.86 11.02
CA GLY A 45 -1.38 6.99 11.92
C GLY A 45 -0.98 8.33 11.32
N ASN A 46 0.19 8.40 10.68
CA ASN A 46 0.71 9.59 10.01
C ASN A 46 -0.22 10.01 8.87
N SER A 47 -0.70 9.08 8.03
CA SER A 47 -1.68 9.37 6.98
C SER A 47 -2.99 9.93 7.51
N LEU A 48 -3.47 9.40 8.65
CA LEU A 48 -4.71 9.87 9.27
C LEU A 48 -4.54 11.27 9.87
N LEU A 49 -3.35 11.58 10.40
CA LEU A 49 -3.02 12.90 10.94
C LEU A 49 -2.84 13.94 9.83
N SER A 50 -2.14 13.59 8.74
CA SER A 50 -1.94 14.50 7.61
C SER A 50 -3.25 14.91 6.95
N ASN A 51 -4.27 14.03 6.96
CA ASN A 51 -5.59 14.34 6.42
C ASN A 51 -6.45 15.23 7.34
N LEU A 52 -6.11 15.33 8.63
CA LEU A 52 -6.80 16.20 9.60
C LEU A 52 -6.21 17.62 9.62
N SER A 53 -4.96 17.75 9.18
CA SER A 53 -4.26 19.03 9.11
C SER A 53 -4.51 19.70 7.77
N SER A 54 -5.56 20.52 7.66
CA SER A 54 -5.66 21.56 6.62
C SER A 54 -4.65 22.71 6.83
N VAL A 55 -3.59 22.48 7.61
CA VAL A 55 -2.63 23.49 8.03
C VAL A 55 -1.41 23.45 7.11
N GLN A 56 -1.40 24.41 6.19
CA GLN A 56 -0.26 24.95 5.45
C GLN A 56 0.71 23.92 4.84
N ARG A 57 0.43 23.64 3.58
CA ARG A 57 1.23 22.91 2.58
C ARG A 57 2.53 23.66 2.18
N SER A 58 3.22 24.33 3.09
CA SER A 58 4.40 25.15 2.72
C SER A 58 5.75 24.46 2.88
N ASP A 59 5.88 23.43 3.69
CA ASP A 59 7.16 22.71 3.81
C ASP A 59 6.94 21.21 3.66
N LYS A 60 7.50 20.63 2.59
CA LYS A 60 7.72 19.18 2.47
C LYS A 60 8.72 18.78 3.56
N ILE A 61 8.26 18.72 4.81
CA ILE A 61 8.97 17.96 5.82
C ILE A 61 8.84 16.51 5.36
N SER A 62 9.97 15.95 4.94
CA SER A 62 10.13 14.52 4.68
C SER A 62 10.00 13.78 6.00
N VAL A 63 8.78 13.75 6.57
CA VAL A 63 8.47 12.97 7.75
C VAL A 63 8.51 11.53 7.32
N ASN A 64 9.47 10.76 7.83
CA ASN A 64 9.53 9.32 7.61
C ASN A 64 8.20 8.71 8.09
N PRO A 65 7.37 8.15 7.19
CA PRO A 65 6.05 7.64 7.58
C PRO A 65 6.16 6.46 8.56
N PHE A 66 7.31 5.80 8.63
CA PHE A 66 7.59 4.66 9.50
C PHE A 66 8.26 5.05 10.81
N ASP A 67 8.39 6.35 11.13
CA ASP A 67 8.97 6.80 12.39
C ASP A 67 8.18 6.26 13.59
N THR A 68 8.82 5.42 14.39
CA THR A 68 8.25 4.76 15.56
C THR A 68 8.39 5.58 16.85
N SER A 69 9.11 6.70 16.81
CA SER A 69 9.25 7.60 17.97
C SER A 69 7.93 8.30 18.31
N ASN A 70 7.04 8.48 17.32
CA ASN A 70 5.75 9.12 17.48
C ASN A 70 4.68 8.13 18.00
N LEU A 71 4.53 8.10 19.33
CA LEU A 71 3.53 7.26 20.00
C LEU A 71 2.08 7.59 19.60
N ILE A 72 1.79 8.84 19.24
CA ILE A 72 0.45 9.27 18.81
C ILE A 72 0.10 8.60 17.49
N SER A 73 1.03 8.63 16.51
CA SER A 73 0.85 7.98 15.22
C SER A 73 0.64 6.47 15.39
N TYR A 74 1.47 5.80 16.19
CA TYR A 74 1.27 4.39 16.50
C TYR A 74 -0.13 4.08 17.06
N LYS A 75 -0.55 4.80 18.11
CA LYS A 75 -1.86 4.59 18.76
C LYS A 75 -2.99 4.81 17.76
N LYS A 76 -2.90 5.85 16.94
CA LYS A 76 -3.95 6.20 15.98
C LYS A 76 -4.08 5.17 14.87
N GLY A 77 -2.96 4.72 14.29
CA GLY A 77 -2.98 3.66 13.28
C GLY A 77 -3.50 2.33 13.82
N LYS A 78 -3.11 1.96 15.05
CA LYS A 78 -3.61 0.75 15.71
C LYS A 78 -5.11 0.82 15.99
N THR A 79 -5.61 1.95 16.50
CA THR A 79 -7.05 2.16 16.73
C THR A 79 -7.83 2.15 15.43
N TYR A 80 -7.32 2.79 14.38
CA TYR A 80 -7.95 2.76 13.06
C TYR A 80 -8.08 1.34 12.51
N LEU A 81 -7.00 0.54 12.53
CA LEU A 81 -7.06 -0.83 12.05
C LEU A 81 -8.10 -1.65 12.83
N LYS A 82 -8.15 -1.51 14.16
CA LYS A 82 -9.18 -2.17 14.98
C LYS A 82 -10.60 -1.75 14.59
N SER A 83 -10.82 -0.45 14.32
CA SER A 83 -12.15 0.07 14.00
C SER A 83 -12.70 -0.44 12.66
N ILE A 84 -11.82 -0.74 11.70
CA ILE A 84 -12.21 -1.25 10.38
C ILE A 84 -12.12 -2.77 10.29
N GLN A 85 -11.53 -3.44 11.29
CA GLN A 85 -11.18 -4.86 11.23
C GLN A 85 -12.39 -5.73 10.90
N SER A 86 -13.50 -5.62 11.65
CA SER A 86 -14.72 -6.41 11.39
C SER A 86 -15.25 -6.20 9.97
N LYS A 87 -15.31 -4.95 9.48
CA LYS A 87 -15.77 -4.63 8.12
C LYS A 87 -14.86 -5.21 7.05
N ILE A 88 -13.55 -5.13 7.23
CA ILE A 88 -12.58 -5.73 6.31
C ILE A 88 -12.66 -7.26 6.36
N SER A 89 -12.73 -7.86 7.54
CA SER A 89 -12.85 -9.32 7.71
C SER A 89 -14.08 -9.85 6.97
N TYR A 90 -15.23 -9.21 7.16
CA TYR A 90 -16.47 -9.56 6.46
C TYR A 90 -16.29 -9.46 4.95
N PHE A 91 -15.76 -8.34 4.46
CA PHE A 91 -15.56 -8.12 3.04
C PHE A 91 -14.60 -9.15 2.42
N VAL A 92 -13.41 -9.30 3.00
CA VAL A 92 -12.36 -10.22 2.52
C VAL A 92 -12.87 -11.65 2.53
N CYS A 93 -13.58 -12.07 3.57
CA CYS A 93 -14.12 -13.42 3.62
C CYS A 93 -15.33 -13.64 2.72
N LYS A 94 -16.42 -12.89 2.91
CA LYS A 94 -17.73 -13.19 2.31
C LYS A 94 -17.84 -12.65 0.89
N GLU A 95 -17.58 -11.35 0.72
CA GLU A 95 -17.74 -10.70 -0.58
C GLU A 95 -16.61 -11.10 -1.54
N TRP A 96 -15.36 -11.08 -1.07
CA TRP A 96 -14.20 -11.41 -1.91
C TRP A 96 -13.85 -12.91 -1.93
N LYS A 97 -14.47 -13.72 -1.06
CA LYS A 97 -14.30 -15.19 -1.00
C LYS A 97 -12.86 -15.62 -0.78
N PHE A 98 -12.14 -14.92 0.10
CA PHE A 98 -10.70 -15.16 0.33
C PHE A 98 -10.38 -16.63 0.67
N CYS A 99 -11.21 -17.29 1.48
CA CYS A 99 -10.93 -18.66 1.95
C CYS A 99 -10.97 -19.70 0.82
N GLU A 100 -11.67 -19.42 -0.27
CA GLU A 100 -11.65 -20.25 -1.48
C GLU A 100 -10.38 -19.99 -2.31
N LYS A 101 -9.88 -18.74 -2.28
CA LYS A 101 -8.75 -18.26 -3.08
C LYS A 101 -7.39 -18.44 -2.42
N ILE A 102 -7.31 -18.61 -1.10
CA ILE A 102 -6.04 -18.63 -0.36
C ILE A 102 -5.02 -19.62 -0.93
N LYS A 103 -5.49 -20.77 -1.42
CA LYS A 103 -4.66 -21.83 -2.02
C LYS A 103 -4.05 -21.45 -3.38
N LEU A 104 -4.55 -20.38 -4.01
CA LEU A 104 -4.09 -19.90 -5.31
C LEU A 104 -2.86 -18.99 -5.19
N TYR A 105 -2.64 -18.39 -4.03
CA TYR A 105 -1.49 -17.50 -3.80
C TYR A 105 -0.22 -18.31 -3.54
N LYS A 106 0.81 -18.07 -4.36
CA LYS A 106 2.12 -18.75 -4.27
C LYS A 106 3.14 -17.97 -3.43
N SER A 107 2.88 -16.69 -3.18
CA SER A 107 3.74 -15.82 -2.38
C SER A 107 2.92 -14.83 -1.55
N GLU A 108 3.50 -14.35 -0.45
CA GLU A 108 2.89 -13.26 0.34
C GLU A 108 2.78 -11.95 -0.46
N ILE A 109 3.70 -11.73 -1.41
CA ILE A 109 3.72 -10.54 -2.27
C ILE A 109 2.47 -10.51 -3.14
N ASP A 110 2.18 -11.59 -3.87
CA ASP A 110 1.01 -11.69 -4.74
C ASP A 110 -0.27 -11.43 -3.95
N PHE A 111 -0.34 -12.00 -2.75
CA PHE A 111 -1.48 -11.82 -1.87
C PHE A 111 -1.62 -10.37 -1.38
N VAL A 112 -0.52 -9.71 -0.98
CA VAL A 112 -0.55 -8.31 -0.57
C VAL A 112 -0.95 -7.40 -1.71
N VAL A 113 -0.48 -7.64 -2.93
CA VAL A 113 -0.85 -6.86 -4.12
C VAL A 113 -2.35 -6.96 -4.37
N ASP A 114 -2.88 -8.18 -4.48
CA ASP A 114 -4.30 -8.42 -4.75
C ASP A 114 -5.20 -7.87 -3.64
N LEU A 115 -4.83 -8.12 -2.38
CA LEU A 115 -5.57 -7.58 -1.23
C LEU A 115 -5.57 -6.05 -1.24
N SER A 116 -4.45 -5.41 -1.55
CA SER A 116 -4.35 -3.95 -1.61
C SER A 116 -5.25 -3.35 -2.67
N TYR A 117 -5.35 -3.99 -3.84
CA TYR A 117 -6.23 -3.58 -4.92
C TYR A 117 -7.70 -3.67 -4.49
N VAL A 118 -8.07 -4.81 -3.90
CA VAL A 118 -9.43 -5.09 -3.46
C VAL A 118 -9.85 -4.14 -2.32
N LEU A 119 -8.96 -3.87 -1.37
CA LEU A 119 -9.20 -2.94 -0.27
C LEU A 119 -9.27 -1.47 -0.72
N ALA A 120 -8.57 -1.07 -1.78
CA ALA A 120 -8.64 0.31 -2.30
C ALA A 120 -10.06 0.76 -2.66
N SER A 121 -10.97 -0.19 -2.94
CA SER A 121 -12.40 0.08 -3.17
C SER A 121 -13.23 0.28 -1.89
N LYS A 122 -12.71 -0.11 -0.72
CA LYS A 122 -13.44 -0.11 0.56
C LYS A 122 -12.88 0.85 1.61
N ILE A 123 -11.58 1.16 1.52
CA ILE A 123 -10.90 2.08 2.43
C ILE A 123 -10.26 3.21 1.62
N SER A 124 -10.33 4.42 2.17
CA SER A 124 -9.75 5.63 1.56
C SER A 124 -9.04 6.45 2.62
N GLY A 125 -8.15 7.35 2.19
CA GLY A 125 -7.40 8.24 3.09
C GLY A 125 -6.30 7.56 3.91
N VAL A 126 -5.94 6.31 3.58
CA VAL A 126 -4.83 5.57 4.21
C VAL A 126 -4.04 4.75 3.19
N PRO A 127 -2.75 4.45 3.44
CA PRO A 127 -1.97 3.55 2.60
C PRO A 127 -2.54 2.12 2.64
N THR A 128 -3.17 1.68 1.55
CA THR A 128 -3.79 0.34 1.43
C THR A 128 -2.78 -0.77 1.62
N PHE A 129 -1.57 -0.63 1.07
CA PHE A 129 -0.47 -1.58 1.27
C PHE A 129 -0.09 -1.75 2.75
N ALA A 130 -0.11 -0.69 3.55
CA ALA A 130 0.15 -0.80 4.99
C ALA A 130 -0.95 -1.61 5.69
N VAL A 131 -2.22 -1.40 5.32
CA VAL A 131 -3.35 -2.20 5.83
C VAL A 131 -3.21 -3.66 5.41
N SER A 132 -3.01 -3.93 4.12
CA SER A 132 -2.88 -5.29 3.59
C SER A 132 -1.77 -6.06 4.30
N VAL A 133 -0.57 -5.47 4.42
CA VAL A 133 0.54 -6.13 5.11
C VAL A 133 0.25 -6.36 6.60
N LEU A 134 -0.42 -5.41 7.28
CA LEU A 134 -0.83 -5.62 8.68
C LEU A 134 -1.77 -6.81 8.83
N LEU A 135 -2.72 -6.99 7.91
CA LEU A 135 -3.64 -8.12 7.89
C LEU A 135 -2.91 -9.44 7.60
N VAL A 136 -2.01 -9.45 6.61
CA VAL A 136 -1.16 -10.64 6.33
C VAL A 136 -0.35 -11.03 7.56
N LYS A 137 0.32 -10.07 8.20
CA LYS A 137 1.17 -10.30 9.39
C LYS A 137 0.38 -10.64 10.66
N GLN A 138 -0.90 -10.31 10.76
CA GLN A 138 -1.76 -10.79 11.86
C GLN A 138 -2.08 -12.28 11.70
N GLY A 139 -2.06 -12.77 10.46
CA GLY A 139 -2.39 -14.13 10.11
C GLY A 139 -3.65 -14.10 9.27
N ALA A 140 -3.53 -13.98 7.96
CA ALA A 140 -4.69 -13.77 7.09
C ALA A 140 -5.75 -14.89 7.16
N THR A 141 -5.37 -16.08 7.63
CA THR A 141 -6.30 -17.17 7.93
C THR A 141 -7.26 -16.84 9.07
N GLU A 142 -6.95 -15.88 9.95
CA GLU A 142 -7.86 -15.37 10.98
C GLU A 142 -9.14 -14.79 10.36
N PHE A 143 -9.07 -14.32 9.11
CA PHE A 143 -10.23 -13.81 8.39
C PHE A 143 -11.16 -14.90 7.86
N CYS A 144 -10.80 -16.18 7.99
CA CYS A 144 -11.64 -17.30 7.50
C CYS A 144 -12.70 -17.79 8.47
N ASN A 145 -12.77 -17.25 9.69
CA ASN A 145 -13.87 -17.52 10.61
C ASN A 145 -14.91 -16.38 10.54
N CYS A 146 -15.82 -16.49 9.58
CA CYS A 146 -16.61 -15.36 9.10
C CYS A 146 -17.94 -15.29 9.84
N GLN A 147 -17.86 -14.80 11.07
CA GLN A 147 -19.00 -14.47 11.93
C GLN A 147 -19.38 -13.00 11.69
N GLU A 148 -20.69 -12.75 11.60
CA GLU A 148 -21.28 -11.41 11.47
C GLU A 148 -21.27 -10.65 12.80
#